data_AF-A0A5N6RTZ0-F1
#
_entry.id   AF-A0A5N6RTZ0-F1
#
_cell.length_a   1.000
_cell.length_b   1.000
_cell.length_c   1.000
_cell.angle_alpha   90.00
_cell.angle_beta   90.00
_cell.angle_gamma   90.00
#
_symmetry.space_group_name_H-M   'P 1'
#
loop_
_entity.id
_entity.type
_entity.pdbx_description
1 polymer ?
#
loop_
_entity_poly.entity_id
_entity_poly.type
_entity_poly.pdbx_seq_one_letter_code
_entity_poly.pdbx_strand_id
1 'polypeptide(L)'
;MASKHILEWFLLFSSWVFMGYSEIGLGTALQGGSSVGANSTQCLLKLFPCQAYLKPPSTPPPACCVPLKEMVSDDPKCLCDVFNNPDLMKSLNITNVR
;
A
#
# COMPACT_ATOMS: atom_id res chain seq x y z
N MET A 1 49.68 -21.49 -9.92
CA MET A 1 49.28 -20.16 -9.42
C MET A 1 47.84 -19.79 -9.82
N ALA A 2 46.91 -20.78 -9.93
CA ALA A 2 45.54 -20.55 -10.38
C ALA A 2 44.50 -20.43 -9.24
N SER A 3 44.91 -20.71 -8.00
CA SER A 3 43.99 -20.78 -6.85
C SER A 3 43.68 -19.43 -6.20
N LYS A 4 44.48 -18.39 -6.49
CA LYS A 4 44.36 -17.07 -5.82
C LYS A 4 43.32 -16.17 -6.51
N HIS A 5 43.19 -16.29 -7.83
CA HIS A 5 42.25 -15.49 -8.62
C HIS A 5 40.79 -15.95 -8.48
N ILE A 6 40.57 -17.24 -8.18
CA ILE A 6 39.25 -17.82 -7.94
C ILE A 6 38.67 -17.37 -6.59
N LEU A 7 39.53 -17.24 -5.56
CA LEU A 7 39.09 -16.81 -4.22
C LEU A 7 38.69 -15.33 -4.20
N GLU A 8 39.47 -14.47 -4.87
CA GLU A 8 39.14 -13.04 -5.03
C GLU A 8 37.82 -12.84 -5.76
N TRP A 9 37.57 -13.65 -6.80
CA TRP A 9 36.33 -13.55 -7.57
C TRP A 9 35.11 -14.00 -6.74
N PHE A 10 35.26 -15.05 -5.93
CA PHE A 10 34.21 -15.55 -5.04
C PHE A 10 33.79 -14.54 -3.95
N LEU A 11 34.75 -13.75 -3.43
CA LEU A 11 34.50 -12.70 -2.44
C LEU A 11 33.89 -11.42 -3.06
N LEU A 12 34.21 -11.11 -4.31
CA LEU A 12 33.54 -10.05 -5.06
C LEU A 12 32.10 -10.44 -5.41
N PHE A 13 31.87 -11.69 -5.83
CA PHE A 13 30.52 -12.19 -6.12
C PHE A 13 29.65 -12.32 -4.86
N SER A 14 30.23 -12.64 -3.70
CA SER A 14 29.47 -12.68 -2.44
C SER A 14 28.94 -11.31 -2.02
N SER A 15 29.68 -10.24 -2.31
CA SER A 15 29.24 -8.86 -2.05
C SER A 15 28.13 -8.40 -3.00
N TRP A 16 28.03 -8.97 -4.21
CA TRP A 16 26.89 -8.74 -5.11
C TRP A 16 25.66 -9.59 -4.77
N VAL A 17 25.84 -10.79 -4.20
CA VAL A 17 24.74 -11.65 -3.79
C VAL A 17 24.10 -11.21 -2.45
N PHE A 18 24.84 -10.49 -1.60
CA PHE A 18 24.34 -9.99 -0.32
C PHE A 18 23.38 -8.79 -0.43
N MET A 19 23.24 -8.18 -1.62
CA MET A 19 22.19 -7.20 -1.96
C MET A 19 21.18 -7.77 -2.96
N GLY A 20 20.71 -9.01 -2.73
CA GLY A 20 19.71 -9.60 -3.64
C GLY A 20 19.04 -10.91 -3.26
N TYR A 21 19.26 -11.47 -2.07
CA TYR A 21 18.68 -12.78 -1.67
C TYR A 21 18.03 -12.77 -0.28
N SER A 22 17.24 -11.75 -0.02
CA SER A 22 16.10 -11.74 0.90
C SER A 22 15.26 -10.60 0.36
N GLU A 23 14.63 -10.73 -0.81
CA GLU A 23 13.32 -11.35 -0.91
C GLU A 23 12.96 -11.56 -2.39
N ILE A 24 12.95 -12.81 -2.85
CA ILE A 24 12.15 -13.20 -4.03
C ILE A 24 10.72 -13.43 -3.54
N GLY A 25 10.14 -12.39 -2.95
CA GLY A 25 8.71 -12.18 -2.91
C GLY A 25 8.32 -11.53 -4.23
N LEU A 26 7.10 -11.77 -4.68
CA LEU A 26 6.46 -11.30 -5.92
C LEU A 26 6.40 -9.74 -6.10
N GLY A 27 7.23 -8.98 -5.40
CA GLY A 27 7.24 -7.51 -5.34
C GLY A 27 8.21 -6.78 -6.29
N THR A 28 9.11 -7.46 -7.01
CA THR A 28 10.11 -6.78 -7.85
C THR A 28 9.69 -6.49 -9.30
N ALA A 29 8.45 -6.82 -9.68
CA ALA A 29 7.90 -6.43 -10.99
C ALA A 29 7.17 -5.06 -10.99
N LEU A 30 6.96 -4.42 -9.83
CA LEU A 30 6.34 -3.09 -9.73
C LEU A 30 7.17 -2.17 -8.82
N GLN A 31 8.38 -1.80 -9.26
CA GLN A 31 9.13 -0.70 -8.65
C GLN A 31 8.22 0.54 -8.52
N GLY A 32 7.81 0.79 -7.28
CA GLY A 32 6.78 1.72 -6.86
C GLY A 32 6.42 1.42 -5.40
N GLY A 33 7.43 1.26 -4.54
CA GLY A 33 7.30 0.87 -3.15
C GLY A 33 6.78 2.02 -2.27
N SER A 34 5.48 2.24 -2.33
CA SER A 34 4.72 2.53 -1.12
C SER A 34 4.22 1.17 -0.63
N SER A 35 4.57 0.78 0.60
CA SER A 35 3.93 -0.33 1.30
C SER A 35 2.47 0.06 1.62
N VAL A 36 1.67 0.23 0.57
CA VAL A 36 0.22 0.18 0.69
C VAL A 36 -0.08 -1.27 1.05
N GLY A 37 -0.17 -1.54 2.35
CA GLY A 37 -0.50 -2.88 2.83
C GLY A 37 -1.77 -3.36 2.13
N ALA A 38 -1.83 -4.64 1.80
CA ALA A 38 -3.04 -5.26 1.23
C ALA A 38 -4.32 -4.93 2.04
N ASN A 39 -4.16 -4.59 3.34
CA ASN A 39 -5.23 -4.08 4.17
C ASN A 39 -5.73 -2.68 3.78
N SER A 40 -4.87 -1.74 3.39
CA SER A 40 -5.29 -0.39 3.01
C SER A 40 -6.05 -0.37 1.69
N THR A 41 -5.71 -1.26 0.74
CA THR A 41 -6.49 -1.46 -0.48
C THR A 41 -7.84 -2.13 -0.20
N GLN A 42 -7.88 -3.15 0.67
CA GLN A 42 -9.14 -3.74 1.16
C GLN A 42 -10.02 -2.69 1.88
N CYS A 43 -9.40 -1.78 2.62
CA CYS A 43 -10.08 -0.65 3.25
C CYS A 43 -10.73 0.29 2.25
N LEU A 44 -9.96 0.63 1.21
CA LEU A 44 -10.42 1.50 0.13
C LEU A 44 -11.64 0.90 -0.58
N LEU A 45 -11.65 -0.41 -0.82
CA LEU A 45 -12.78 -1.12 -1.44
C LEU A 45 -14.06 -1.02 -0.61
N LYS A 46 -13.96 -0.97 0.71
CA LYS A 46 -15.12 -0.76 1.58
C LYS A 46 -15.63 0.68 1.55
N LEU A 47 -14.79 1.66 1.19
CA LEU A 47 -15.16 3.07 1.02
C LEU A 47 -15.70 3.41 -0.39
N PHE A 48 -15.51 2.55 -1.39
CA PHE A 48 -16.03 2.74 -2.75
C PHE A 48 -17.51 3.15 -2.83
N PRO A 49 -18.47 2.52 -2.12
CA PRO A 49 -19.87 2.95 -2.16
C PRO A 49 -20.11 4.36 -1.61
N CYS A 50 -19.17 4.89 -0.82
CA CYS A 50 -19.21 6.26 -0.32
C CYS A 50 -18.57 7.28 -1.26
N GLN A 51 -17.81 6.86 -2.28
CA GLN A 51 -16.99 7.75 -3.11
C GLN A 51 -17.78 8.95 -3.67
N ALA A 52 -18.99 8.71 -4.16
CA ALA A 52 -19.87 9.75 -4.72
C ALA A 52 -20.38 10.77 -3.66
N TYR A 53 -20.28 10.42 -2.38
CA TYR A 53 -20.81 11.19 -1.26
C TYR A 53 -19.73 11.79 -0.36
N LEU A 54 -18.45 11.57 -0.67
CA LEU A 54 -17.33 12.13 0.10
C LEU A 54 -17.07 13.62 -0.19
N LYS A 55 -17.78 14.21 -1.16
CA LYS A 55 -17.76 15.64 -1.47
C LYS A 55 -19.07 16.31 -1.04
N PRO A 56 -19.05 17.34 -0.19
CA PRO A 56 -20.26 18.11 0.10
C PRO A 56 -20.66 18.96 -1.12
N PRO A 57 -21.97 19.29 -1.26
CA PRO A 57 -23.09 18.82 -0.46
C PRO A 57 -23.53 17.42 -0.91
N SER A 58 -23.61 16.47 0.02
CA SER A 58 -23.98 15.08 -0.25
C SER A 58 -24.89 14.52 0.83
N THR A 59 -25.83 13.65 0.44
CA THR A 59 -26.71 12.93 1.37
C THR A 59 -26.46 11.43 1.15
N PRO A 60 -25.48 10.84 1.84
CA PRO A 60 -25.10 9.45 1.63
C PRO A 60 -26.24 8.49 1.99
N PRO A 61 -26.48 7.44 1.18
CA PRO A 61 -27.43 6.39 1.50
C PRO A 61 -26.92 5.51 2.65
N PRO A 62 -27.79 4.72 3.30
CA PRO A 62 -27.39 3.79 4.35
C PRO A 62 -26.30 2.81 3.90
N ALA A 63 -26.30 2.41 2.62
CA ALA A 63 -25.30 1.55 2.01
C ALA A 63 -23.86 2.13 2.05
N CYS A 64 -23.71 3.44 2.24
CA CYS A 64 -22.43 4.08 2.52
C CYS A 64 -22.20 4.22 4.04
N CYS A 65 -23.16 4.78 4.78
CA CYS A 65 -22.96 5.14 6.19
C CYS A 65 -22.80 3.95 7.13
N VAL A 66 -23.49 2.84 6.87
CA VAL A 66 -23.42 1.62 7.71
C VAL A 66 -22.02 1.01 7.66
N PRO A 67 -21.47 0.61 6.50
CA PRO A 67 -20.12 0.04 6.44
C PRO A 67 -19.04 1.05 6.87
N LEU A 68 -19.24 2.35 6.59
CA LEU A 68 -18.33 3.39 7.06
C LEU A 68 -18.29 3.47 8.59
N LYS A 69 -19.46 3.41 9.25
CA LYS A 69 -19.56 3.41 10.71
C LYS A 69 -18.91 2.18 11.33
N GLU A 70 -19.12 1.00 10.75
CA GLU A 70 -18.45 -0.22 11.19
C GLU A 70 -16.93 -0.07 11.06
N MET A 71 -16.42 0.39 9.92
CA MET A 71 -14.97 0.61 9.77
C MET A 71 -14.39 1.63 10.74
N VAL A 72 -15.10 2.74 11.03
CA VAL A 72 -14.64 3.71 12.04
C VAL A 72 -14.56 3.06 13.43
N SER A 73 -15.42 2.08 13.71
CA SER A 73 -15.53 1.43 15.01
C SER A 73 -14.56 0.25 15.18
N ASP A 74 -14.50 -0.62 14.16
CA ASP A 74 -13.74 -1.87 14.18
C ASP A 74 -12.31 -1.69 13.66
N ASP A 75 -12.11 -0.81 12.66
CA ASP A 75 -10.85 -0.63 11.93
C ASP A 75 -10.49 0.85 11.68
N PRO A 76 -10.41 1.71 12.73
CA PRO A 76 -10.09 3.13 12.56
C PRO A 76 -8.71 3.36 11.93
N LYS A 77 -7.78 2.43 12.17
CA LYS A 77 -6.41 2.48 11.62
C LYS A 77 -6.42 2.34 10.09
N CYS A 78 -7.23 1.44 9.59
CA CYS A 78 -7.46 1.19 8.17
C CYS A 78 -7.96 2.46 7.47
N LEU A 79 -8.95 3.12 8.08
CA LEU A 79 -9.51 4.38 7.59
C LEU A 79 -8.44 5.48 7.55
N CYS A 80 -7.67 5.61 8.64
CA CYS A 80 -6.55 6.54 8.72
C CYS A 80 -5.49 6.25 7.66
N ASP A 81 -5.14 5.00 7.40
CA ASP A 81 -4.17 4.66 6.36
C ASP A 81 -4.68 5.14 5.00
N VAL A 82 -5.94 4.91 4.65
CA VAL A 82 -6.49 5.41 3.36
C VAL A 82 -6.36 6.93 3.25
N PHE A 83 -6.71 7.67 4.30
CA PHE A 83 -6.65 9.14 4.29
C PHE A 83 -5.25 9.74 4.50
N ASN A 84 -4.29 8.96 5.00
CA ASN A 84 -2.88 9.37 5.06
C ASN A 84 -2.11 9.01 3.79
N ASN A 85 -2.67 8.16 2.93
CA ASN A 85 -2.07 7.77 1.65
C ASN A 85 -2.63 8.63 0.50
N PRO A 86 -1.84 9.58 -0.04
CA PRO A 86 -2.32 10.50 -1.07
C PRO A 86 -2.72 9.79 -2.37
N ASP A 87 -2.10 8.66 -2.71
CA ASP A 87 -2.44 7.86 -3.88
C ASP A 87 -3.81 7.19 -3.75
N LEU A 88 -4.18 6.74 -2.53
CA LEU A 88 -5.50 6.17 -2.28
C LEU A 88 -6.59 7.24 -2.24
N MET A 89 -6.29 8.41 -1.69
CA MET A 89 -7.21 9.57 -1.74
C MET A 89 -7.48 10.04 -3.17
N LYS A 90 -6.46 10.04 -4.03
CA LYS A 90 -6.62 10.33 -5.47
C LYS A 90 -7.54 9.30 -6.14
N SER A 91 -7.45 8.03 -5.78
CA SER A 91 -8.37 6.99 -6.29
C SER A 91 -9.83 7.26 -5.93
N LEU A 92 -10.09 7.87 -4.76
CA LEU A 92 -11.43 8.31 -4.36
C LEU A 92 -11.80 9.69 -4.93
N ASN A 93 -10.88 10.33 -5.65
CA ASN A 93 -10.98 11.69 -6.19
C ASN A 93 -11.29 12.74 -5.10
N ILE A 94 -10.75 12.56 -3.89
CA ILE A 94 -10.96 13.46 -2.74
C ILE A 94 -9.71 14.32 -2.55
N THR A 95 -9.87 15.64 -2.54
CA THR A 95 -8.77 16.60 -2.30
C THR A 95 -8.68 17.06 -0.84
N ASN A 96 -9.78 16.96 -0.08
CA ASN A 96 -9.82 17.27 1.34
C ASN A 96 -11.09 16.65 1.96
N VAL A 97 -10.94 15.96 3.10
CA VAL A 97 -12.06 15.63 3.99
C VAL A 97 -12.15 16.80 4.97
N ARG A 98 -13.28 17.51 4.98
CA ARG A 98 -13.51 18.67 5.88
C ARG A 98 -14.39 18.24 7.04
#